data_AF-A0A841ILZ0-F1
#
_entry.id   AF-A0A841ILZ0-F1
#
_cell.length_a   1.000
_cell.length_b   1.000
_cell.length_c   1.000
_cell.angle_alpha   90.00
_cell.angle_beta   90.00
_cell.angle_gamma   90.00
#
_symmetry.space_group_name_H-M   'P 1'
#
loop_
_entity.id
_entity.type
_entity.pdbx_description
1 polymer ?
#
loop_
_entity_poly.entity_id
_entity_poly.type
_entity_poly.pdbx_seq_one_letter_code
_entity_poly.pdbx_strand_id
1 'polypeptide(L)'
;MVAKVDLLLETFKNINGARAGAGVFFNKDDWVGRLPSDFLDLASKMGSGLVADGRFLILDVEGIFDHREYHQMTLGRIYGRKLIHFKNGRRVYRPGDLQDVDSVSFSNLTYWGGDDNGAMLFWDAVGSPGEWSIVATDFGARWIRYRMHSLDYLYGLFSRNIECPIFTQDSWPKFDGVKIEPASRYEKNP
;
A
#
# COMPACT_ATOMS: atom_id res chain seq x y z
N MET A 1 4.50 16.59 7.42
CA MET A 1 4.88 15.25 6.90
C MET A 1 5.65 14.46 7.96
N VAL A 2 6.74 15.02 8.54
CA VAL A 2 7.54 14.42 9.62
C VAL A 2 6.70 13.78 10.75
N ALA A 3 5.72 14.52 11.29
CA ALA A 3 4.86 14.02 12.37
C ALA A 3 4.07 12.73 12.03
N LYS A 4 3.64 12.54 10.77
CA LYS A 4 2.90 11.33 10.37
C LYS A 4 3.80 10.11 10.29
N VAL A 5 5.04 10.29 9.82
CA VAL A 5 6.03 9.21 9.77
C VAL A 5 6.35 8.74 11.18
N ASP A 6 6.63 9.69 12.09
CA ASP A 6 6.93 9.35 13.49
C ASP A 6 5.76 8.66 14.17
N LEU A 7 4.54 9.16 13.94
CA LEU A 7 3.33 8.54 14.46
C LEU A 7 3.10 7.12 13.92
N LEU A 8 3.36 6.90 12.62
CA LEU A 8 3.24 5.57 12.02
C LEU A 8 4.31 4.62 12.59
N LEU A 9 5.55 5.08 12.77
CA LEU A 9 6.61 4.29 13.40
C LEU A 9 6.32 3.98 14.87
N GLU A 10 5.74 4.93 15.61
CA GLU A 10 5.25 4.72 16.96
C GLU A 10 4.11 3.70 16.99
N THR A 11 3.18 3.80 16.04
CA THR A 11 2.11 2.81 15.83
C THR A 11 2.73 1.41 15.63
N PHE A 12 3.75 1.30 14.78
CA PHE A 12 4.44 0.03 14.55
C PHE A 12 5.17 -0.49 15.79
N LYS A 13 5.87 0.36 16.55
CA LYS A 13 6.53 -0.07 17.80
C LYS A 13 5.56 -0.67 18.83
N ASN A 14 4.30 -0.22 18.79
CA ASN A 14 3.25 -0.70 19.66
C ASN A 14 2.53 -1.95 19.12
N ILE A 15 2.79 -2.36 17.88
CA ILE A 15 2.35 -3.65 17.34
C ILE A 15 3.36 -4.71 17.79
N ASN A 16 2.87 -5.79 18.42
CA ASN A 16 3.71 -6.89 18.89
C ASN A 16 4.61 -7.40 17.75
N GLY A 17 5.88 -7.68 18.07
CA GLY A 17 6.81 -8.29 17.11
C GLY A 17 7.20 -7.42 15.91
N ALA A 18 6.85 -6.12 15.89
CA ALA A 18 7.27 -5.26 14.80
C ALA A 18 8.79 -5.08 14.77
N ARG A 19 9.40 -5.22 13.58
CA ARG A 19 10.84 -5.07 13.38
C ARG A 19 11.12 -4.31 12.09
N ALA A 20 11.95 -3.28 12.21
CA ALA A 20 12.65 -2.67 11.10
C ALA A 20 13.90 -3.51 10.78
N GLY A 21 14.23 -3.67 9.50
CA GLY A 21 15.43 -4.41 9.11
C GLY A 21 16.72 -3.67 9.49
N ALA A 22 17.84 -4.41 9.63
CA ALA A 22 19.14 -3.82 9.92
C ALA A 22 19.59 -2.95 8.73
N GLY A 23 19.96 -1.70 9.03
CA GLY A 23 20.15 -0.63 8.05
C GLY A 23 21.18 -0.96 6.97
N VAL A 24 20.69 -1.27 5.78
CA VAL A 24 21.43 -0.98 4.54
C VAL A 24 21.40 0.54 4.38
N PHE A 25 22.53 1.14 3.97
CA PHE A 25 22.61 2.58 3.75
C PHE A 25 21.59 2.98 2.66
N PHE A 26 20.49 3.60 3.07
CA PHE A 26 19.47 4.11 2.18
C PHE A 26 19.69 5.61 1.97
N ASN A 27 20.07 5.99 0.75
CA ASN A 27 20.06 7.39 0.34
C ASN A 27 18.74 7.71 -0.38
N LYS A 28 17.89 8.50 0.26
CA LYS A 28 16.58 8.88 -0.28
C LYS A 28 16.68 9.56 -1.65
N ASP A 29 17.71 10.37 -1.86
CA ASP A 29 17.84 11.22 -3.05
C ASP A 29 17.98 10.40 -4.34
N ASP A 30 18.52 9.19 -4.26
CA ASP A 30 18.69 8.28 -5.39
C ASP A 30 17.35 7.77 -5.96
N TRP A 31 16.27 7.92 -5.19
CA TRP A 31 14.94 7.38 -5.48
C TRP A 31 13.87 8.46 -5.68
N VAL A 32 14.23 9.74 -5.55
CA VAL A 32 13.32 10.85 -5.82
C VAL A 32 12.83 10.78 -7.27
N GLY A 33 11.51 10.90 -7.45
CA GLY A 33 10.86 10.78 -8.76
C GLY A 33 10.65 9.34 -9.24
N ARG A 34 11.13 8.32 -8.50
CA ARG A 34 10.89 6.90 -8.79
C ARG A 34 9.85 6.26 -7.87
N LEU A 35 9.70 6.79 -6.66
CA LEU A 35 8.75 6.32 -5.65
C LEU A 35 7.99 7.50 -5.03
N PRO A 36 6.81 7.25 -4.43
CA PRO A 36 6.08 8.26 -3.69
C PRO A 36 6.95 8.90 -2.60
N SER A 37 6.97 10.22 -2.53
CA SER A 37 7.86 10.96 -1.60
C SER A 37 7.54 10.67 -0.13
N ASP A 38 6.28 10.44 0.19
CA ASP A 38 5.82 10.04 1.52
C ASP A 38 6.35 8.65 1.89
N PHE A 39 6.34 7.70 0.95
CA PHE A 39 6.94 6.39 1.16
C PHE A 39 8.46 6.49 1.36
N LEU A 40 9.15 7.33 0.60
CA LEU A 40 10.59 7.55 0.75
C LEU A 40 10.95 8.12 2.13
N ASP A 41 10.12 9.01 2.69
CA ASP A 41 10.28 9.48 4.07
C ASP A 41 10.20 8.33 5.08
N LEU A 42 9.22 7.43 4.89
CA LEU A 42 9.08 6.25 5.73
C LEU A 42 10.26 5.29 5.57
N ALA A 43 10.64 4.96 4.33
CA ALA A 43 11.77 4.07 4.02
C ALA A 43 13.08 4.57 4.64
N SER A 44 13.32 5.89 4.61
CA SER A 44 14.51 6.49 5.23
C SER A 44 14.65 6.24 6.73
N LYS A 45 13.52 5.98 7.41
CA LYS A 45 13.50 5.67 8.84
C LYS A 45 13.39 4.18 9.14
N MET A 46 12.82 3.37 8.24
CA MET A 46 12.67 1.92 8.41
C MET A 46 13.92 1.14 7.98
N GLY A 47 14.75 1.67 7.08
CA GLY A 47 15.89 0.93 6.53
C GLY A 47 15.43 -0.18 5.58
N SER A 48 15.78 -1.44 5.87
CA SER A 48 15.51 -2.62 5.02
C SER A 48 14.09 -3.19 5.20
N GLY A 49 13.09 -2.30 5.21
CA GLY A 49 11.68 -2.66 5.25
C GLY A 49 11.13 -2.81 6.66
N LEU A 50 9.89 -3.29 6.74
CA LEU A 50 9.16 -3.41 8.00
C LEU A 50 8.30 -4.67 8.02
N VAL A 51 8.36 -5.38 9.14
CA VAL A 51 7.42 -6.45 9.46
C VAL A 51 6.63 -6.06 10.70
N ALA A 52 5.31 -6.24 10.69
CA ALA A 52 4.40 -5.98 11.81
C ALA A 52 3.67 -7.27 12.20
N ASP A 53 3.71 -7.63 13.49
CA ASP A 53 3.11 -8.87 14.04
C ASP A 53 3.61 -10.16 13.40
N GLY A 54 4.75 -10.13 12.72
CA GLY A 54 5.24 -11.25 11.92
C GLY A 54 4.36 -11.61 10.72
N ARG A 55 3.29 -10.84 10.46
CA ARG A 55 2.26 -11.15 9.47
C ARG A 55 2.25 -10.18 8.32
N PHE A 56 2.37 -8.89 8.59
CA PHE A 56 2.36 -7.86 7.55
C PHE A 56 3.76 -7.37 7.24
N LEU A 57 4.04 -7.22 5.96
CA LEU A 57 5.34 -6.88 5.40
C LEU A 57 5.21 -5.62 4.55
N ILE A 58 6.15 -4.70 4.70
CA ILE A 58 6.47 -3.62 3.77
C ILE A 58 7.90 -3.87 3.28
N LEU A 59 8.07 -3.93 1.96
CA LEU A 59 9.38 -4.12 1.35
C LEU A 59 10.27 -2.89 1.54
N ASP A 60 11.59 -3.12 1.53
CA ASP A 60 12.52 -2.03 1.27
C ASP A 60 12.49 -1.59 -0.19
N VAL A 61 13.20 -0.50 -0.48
CA VAL A 61 13.20 0.09 -1.80
C VAL A 61 13.80 -0.82 -2.86
N GLU A 62 14.83 -1.61 -2.54
CA GLU A 62 15.44 -2.54 -3.50
C GLU A 62 14.48 -3.68 -3.83
N GLY A 63 13.89 -4.31 -2.81
CA GLY A 63 12.93 -5.39 -2.96
C GLY A 63 11.70 -5.01 -3.79
N ILE A 64 11.26 -3.75 -3.73
CA ILE A 64 10.16 -3.25 -4.57
C ILE A 64 10.47 -3.42 -6.07
N PHE A 65 11.71 -3.16 -6.48
CA PHE A 65 12.11 -3.25 -7.89
C PHE A 65 12.47 -4.67 -8.30
N ASP A 66 13.12 -5.44 -7.41
CA ASP A 66 13.49 -6.83 -7.67
C ASP A 66 12.29 -7.74 -7.94
N HIS A 67 11.17 -7.48 -7.25
CA HIS A 67 9.97 -8.31 -7.37
C HIS A 67 8.99 -7.84 -8.46
N ARG A 68 9.21 -6.67 -9.07
CA ARG A 68 8.24 -6.04 -9.96
C ARG A 68 7.82 -6.96 -11.11
N GLU A 69 8.76 -7.37 -11.97
CA GLU A 69 8.44 -8.15 -13.17
C GLU A 69 7.80 -9.50 -12.83
N TYR A 70 8.28 -10.14 -11.76
CA TYR A 70 7.76 -11.42 -11.29
C TYR A 70 6.26 -11.34 -10.96
N HIS A 71 5.84 -10.33 -10.19
CA HIS A 71 4.42 -10.16 -9.85
C HIS A 71 3.56 -9.82 -11.06
N GLN A 72 4.04 -8.95 -11.94
CA GLN A 72 3.30 -8.55 -13.14
C GLN A 72 3.03 -9.74 -14.07
N MET A 73 4.05 -10.59 -14.29
CA MET A 73 3.91 -11.82 -15.05
C MET A 73 2.96 -12.81 -14.38
N THR A 74 3.08 -12.98 -13.06
CA THR A 74 2.26 -13.91 -12.28
C THR A 74 0.78 -13.52 -12.34
N LEU A 75 0.47 -12.23 -12.18
CA LEU A 75 -0.90 -11.72 -12.33
C LEU A 75 -1.47 -11.99 -13.73
N GLY A 76 -0.67 -11.77 -14.78
CA GLY A 76 -1.09 -12.07 -16.16
C GLY A 76 -1.46 -13.54 -16.36
N ARG A 77 -0.68 -14.46 -15.78
CA ARG A 77 -0.92 -15.91 -15.85
C ARG A 77 -2.15 -16.33 -15.05
N ILE A 78 -2.29 -15.87 -13.80
CA ILE A 78 -3.41 -16.26 -12.92
C ILE A 78 -4.75 -15.83 -13.51
N TYR A 79 -4.83 -14.61 -14.05
CA TYR A 79 -6.11 -14.05 -14.49
C TYR A 79 -6.38 -14.23 -16.00
N GLY A 80 -5.40 -14.72 -16.77
CA GLY A 80 -5.54 -14.88 -18.22
C GLY A 80 -5.82 -13.57 -18.97
N ARG A 81 -5.42 -12.43 -18.40
CA ARG A 81 -5.67 -11.08 -18.93
C ARG A 81 -4.58 -10.11 -18.45
N LYS A 82 -4.59 -8.88 -18.98
CA LYS A 82 -3.57 -7.86 -18.69
C LYS A 82 -4.03 -6.74 -17.75
N LEU A 83 -5.32 -6.67 -17.43
CA LEU A 83 -5.89 -5.55 -16.70
C LEU A 83 -7.03 -5.98 -15.77
N ILE A 84 -7.34 -5.11 -14.82
CA ILE A 84 -8.49 -5.23 -13.92
C ILE A 84 -9.28 -3.94 -13.94
N HIS A 85 -10.60 -4.07 -13.94
CA HIS A 85 -11.54 -2.96 -13.96
C HIS A 85 -12.06 -2.66 -12.56
N PHE A 86 -12.23 -1.38 -12.27
CA PHE A 86 -12.74 -0.87 -11.00
C PHE A 86 -13.93 0.06 -11.24
N LYS A 87 -14.91 0.00 -10.33
CA LYS A 87 -15.97 1.00 -10.18
C LYS A 87 -16.09 1.35 -8.70
N ASN A 88 -16.04 2.63 -8.36
CA ASN A 88 -16.03 3.12 -6.98
C ASN A 88 -14.97 2.40 -6.11
N GLY A 89 -13.76 2.23 -6.66
CA GLY A 89 -12.65 1.57 -5.99
C GLY A 89 -12.79 0.05 -5.83
N ARG A 90 -13.85 -0.60 -6.33
CA ARG A 90 -14.04 -2.05 -6.22
C ARG A 90 -13.97 -2.73 -7.58
N ARG A 91 -13.42 -3.95 -7.62
CA ARG A 91 -13.36 -4.75 -8.85
C ARG A 91 -14.72 -4.96 -9.50
N VAL A 92 -14.76 -4.87 -10.83
CA VAL A 92 -15.89 -5.34 -11.65
C VAL A 92 -15.40 -6.34 -12.70
N TYR A 93 -16.19 -7.38 -12.99
CA TYR A 93 -15.77 -8.48 -13.88
C TYR A 93 -16.06 -8.22 -15.36
N ARG A 94 -17.13 -7.49 -15.66
CA ARG A 94 -17.57 -7.19 -17.03
C ARG A 94 -17.86 -5.70 -17.12
N PRO A 95 -17.03 -4.92 -17.81
CA PRO A 95 -17.20 -3.47 -17.91
C PRO A 95 -18.27 -3.07 -18.93
N GLY A 96 -18.79 -4.02 -19.73
CA GLY A 96 -19.47 -3.82 -21.02
C GLY A 96 -20.49 -2.68 -21.13
N ASP A 97 -21.17 -2.31 -20.04
CA ASP A 97 -22.18 -1.24 -20.02
C ASP A 97 -22.01 -0.26 -18.85
N LEU A 98 -20.89 -0.34 -18.12
CA LEU A 98 -20.67 0.48 -16.93
C LEU A 98 -19.99 1.80 -17.32
N GLN A 99 -20.70 2.91 -17.15
CA GLN A 99 -20.07 4.24 -17.08
C GLN A 99 -19.13 4.32 -15.86
N ASP A 100 -18.11 5.17 -16.00
CA ASP A 100 -17.11 5.49 -14.96
C ASP A 100 -16.29 4.29 -14.47
N VAL A 101 -15.99 3.35 -15.37
CA VAL A 101 -15.05 2.26 -15.10
C VAL A 101 -13.63 2.73 -15.34
N ASP A 102 -12.81 2.61 -14.30
CA ASP A 102 -11.38 2.80 -14.37
C ASP A 102 -10.69 1.43 -14.54
N SER A 103 -9.48 1.39 -15.11
CA SER A 103 -8.76 0.15 -15.37
C SER A 103 -7.30 0.27 -14.96
N VAL A 104 -6.79 -0.77 -14.32
CA VAL A 104 -5.37 -0.87 -13.96
C VAL A 104 -4.75 -1.99 -14.77
N SER A 105 -3.67 -1.67 -15.49
CA SER A 105 -2.85 -2.67 -16.17
C SER A 105 -1.93 -3.37 -15.17
N PHE A 106 -1.77 -4.68 -15.28
CA PHE A 106 -0.81 -5.42 -14.49
C PHE A 106 0.63 -4.94 -14.70
N SER A 107 0.98 -4.47 -15.90
CA SER A 107 2.30 -3.89 -16.18
C SER A 107 2.61 -2.61 -15.37
N ASN A 108 1.57 -1.98 -14.82
CA ASN A 108 1.69 -0.76 -14.03
C ASN A 108 1.70 -1.06 -12.54
N LEU A 109 1.41 -2.29 -12.13
CA LEU A 109 1.41 -2.67 -10.73
C LEU A 109 2.83 -2.87 -10.22
N THR A 110 3.17 -2.16 -9.16
CA THR A 110 4.44 -2.27 -8.43
C THR A 110 4.15 -2.78 -7.02
N TYR A 111 4.59 -3.99 -6.71
CA TYR A 111 4.41 -4.61 -5.39
C TYR A 111 5.27 -3.92 -4.35
N TRP A 112 4.71 -3.65 -3.16
CA TRP A 112 5.46 -2.97 -2.09
C TRP A 112 5.14 -3.46 -0.68
N GLY A 113 4.18 -4.37 -0.51
CA GLY A 113 3.88 -4.96 0.79
C GLY A 113 2.70 -5.93 0.73
N GLY A 114 2.46 -6.66 1.80
CA GLY A 114 1.45 -7.72 1.84
C GLY A 114 1.37 -8.38 3.20
N ASP A 115 0.61 -9.46 3.31
CA ASP A 115 0.61 -10.33 4.48
C ASP A 115 1.00 -11.77 4.19
N ASP A 116 1.13 -12.56 5.25
CA ASP A 116 1.42 -13.99 5.22
C ASP A 116 0.25 -14.87 4.74
N ASN A 117 -0.94 -14.29 4.53
CA ASN A 117 -2.11 -14.98 3.98
C ASN A 117 -2.29 -14.73 2.47
N GLY A 118 -1.31 -14.11 1.82
CA GLY A 118 -1.29 -13.87 0.39
C GLY A 118 -2.01 -12.58 -0.05
N ALA A 119 -2.44 -11.74 0.89
CA ALA A 119 -2.88 -10.39 0.56
C ALA A 119 -1.68 -9.57 0.09
N MET A 120 -1.87 -8.79 -0.98
CA MET A 120 -0.83 -7.94 -1.54
C MET A 120 -1.29 -6.51 -1.75
N LEU A 121 -0.34 -5.59 -1.60
CA LEU A 121 -0.42 -4.17 -1.86
C LEU A 121 0.48 -3.83 -3.04
N PHE A 122 -0.12 -3.09 -3.97
CA PHE A 122 0.53 -2.56 -5.14
C PHE A 122 0.31 -1.06 -5.20
N TRP A 123 1.22 -0.36 -5.87
CA TRP A 123 0.92 0.92 -6.50
C TRP A 123 0.48 0.68 -7.94
N ASP A 124 -0.54 1.39 -8.39
CA ASP A 124 -0.78 1.61 -9.82
C ASP A 124 0.12 2.77 -10.26
N ALA A 125 1.29 2.41 -10.80
CA ALA A 125 2.38 3.32 -11.12
C ALA A 125 2.17 4.07 -12.45
N VAL A 126 0.97 4.62 -12.64
CA VAL A 126 0.62 5.48 -13.78
C VAL A 126 0.78 6.94 -13.38
N GLY A 127 1.49 7.70 -14.20
CA GLY A 127 1.73 9.13 -13.94
C GLY A 127 2.85 9.37 -12.94
N SER A 128 2.83 10.53 -12.28
CA SER A 128 3.88 10.89 -11.32
C SER A 128 3.74 10.09 -10.02
N PRO A 129 4.84 9.76 -9.31
CA PRO A 129 4.75 8.96 -8.08
C PRO A 129 3.86 9.53 -6.98
N GLY A 130 3.64 10.84 -6.95
CA GLY A 130 2.72 11.48 -6.00
C GLY A 130 1.24 11.23 -6.30
N GLU A 131 0.90 10.76 -7.50
CA GLU A 131 -0.47 10.51 -7.98
C GLU A 131 -0.84 9.02 -7.99
N TRP A 132 0.13 8.15 -7.71
CA TRP A 132 -0.09 6.70 -7.75
C TRP A 132 -1.14 6.28 -6.73
N SER A 133 -2.11 5.51 -7.21
CA SER A 133 -3.13 4.92 -6.35
C SER A 133 -2.67 3.59 -5.75
N ILE A 134 -3.24 3.21 -4.62
CA ILE A 134 -2.93 1.96 -3.93
C ILE A 134 -3.96 0.90 -4.33
N VAL A 135 -3.49 -0.29 -4.66
CA VAL A 135 -4.32 -1.44 -5.04
C VAL A 135 -4.05 -2.59 -4.09
N ALA A 136 -5.08 -3.03 -3.38
CA ALA A 136 -5.08 -4.18 -2.50
C ALA A 136 -5.76 -5.37 -3.20
N THR A 137 -5.22 -6.58 -3.04
CA THR A 137 -5.86 -7.82 -3.50
C THR A 137 -5.52 -9.03 -2.63
N ASP A 138 -6.39 -10.05 -2.63
CA ASP A 138 -6.13 -11.38 -2.07
C ASP A 138 -5.80 -12.44 -3.14
N PHE A 139 -5.42 -12.01 -4.36
CA PHE A 139 -5.33 -12.84 -5.59
C PHE A 139 -6.60 -13.60 -5.98
N GLY A 140 -7.71 -13.41 -5.26
CA GLY A 140 -8.97 -14.04 -5.55
C GLY A 140 -9.93 -13.08 -6.25
N ALA A 141 -11.13 -13.00 -5.70
CA ALA A 141 -12.20 -12.15 -6.23
C ALA A 141 -12.03 -10.68 -5.82
N ARG A 142 -11.34 -10.40 -4.71
CA ARG A 142 -11.33 -9.07 -4.10
C ARG A 142 -10.15 -8.25 -4.62
N TRP A 143 -10.49 -7.13 -5.23
CA TRP A 143 -9.54 -6.05 -5.51
C TRP A 143 -10.16 -4.74 -5.11
N ILE A 144 -9.37 -3.93 -4.41
CA ILE A 144 -9.79 -2.62 -3.93
C ILE A 144 -8.72 -1.59 -4.25
N ARG A 145 -9.16 -0.43 -4.73
CA ARG A 145 -8.31 0.69 -5.11
C ARG A 145 -8.62 1.90 -4.24
N TYR A 146 -7.56 2.52 -3.72
CA TYR A 146 -7.59 3.74 -2.91
C TYR A 146 -6.81 4.84 -3.63
N ARG A 147 -7.42 6.01 -3.78
CA ARG A 147 -6.77 7.20 -4.35
C ARG A 147 -6.31 8.10 -3.20
N MET A 148 -5.17 7.75 -2.61
CA MET A 148 -4.58 8.47 -1.48
C MET A 148 -3.08 8.14 -1.35
N HIS A 149 -2.38 8.91 -0.53
CA HIS A 149 -0.95 8.70 -0.25
C HIS A 149 -0.70 7.41 0.54
N SER A 150 0.49 6.82 0.35
CA SER A 150 0.91 5.55 0.95
C SER A 150 0.88 5.59 2.47
N LEU A 151 1.39 6.67 3.06
CA LEU A 151 1.42 6.82 4.51
C LEU A 151 0.04 7.04 5.11
N ASP A 152 -0.83 7.78 4.42
CA ASP A 152 -2.21 7.97 4.85
C ASP A 152 -3.00 6.66 4.83
N TYR A 153 -2.76 5.84 3.80
CA TYR A 153 -3.33 4.50 3.72
C TYR A 153 -2.83 3.58 4.83
N LEU A 154 -1.50 3.49 5.03
CA LEU A 154 -0.92 2.64 6.09
C LEU A 154 -1.40 3.08 7.46
N TYR A 155 -1.31 4.38 7.76
CA TYR A 155 -1.79 4.91 9.02
C TYR A 155 -3.28 4.61 9.21
N GLY A 156 -4.12 4.89 8.20
CA GLY A 156 -5.55 4.61 8.26
C GLY A 156 -5.86 3.12 8.41
N LEU A 157 -5.07 2.25 7.79
CA LEU A 157 -5.20 0.79 7.89
C LEU A 157 -4.90 0.29 9.31
N PHE A 158 -3.76 0.68 9.88
CA PHE A 158 -3.35 0.23 11.23
C PHE A 158 -4.18 0.88 12.35
N SER A 159 -4.63 2.13 12.15
CA SER A 159 -5.53 2.82 13.09
C SER A 159 -7.01 2.47 12.90
N ARG A 160 -7.36 1.61 11.93
CA ARG A 160 -8.75 1.25 11.57
C ARG A 160 -9.64 2.42 11.14
N ASN A 161 -9.04 3.53 10.74
CA ASN A 161 -9.73 4.66 10.13
C ASN A 161 -10.08 4.42 8.66
N ILE A 162 -9.44 3.42 8.03
CA ILE A 162 -9.76 2.94 6.68
C ILE A 162 -10.18 1.48 6.79
N GLU A 163 -11.35 1.15 6.24
CA GLU A 163 -11.77 -0.23 6.07
C GLU A 163 -11.17 -0.78 4.79
N CYS A 164 -10.31 -1.80 4.91
CA CYS A 164 -9.82 -2.56 3.77
C CYS A 164 -10.15 -4.04 3.98
N PRO A 165 -11.25 -4.57 3.42
CA PRO A 165 -11.72 -5.93 3.72
C PRO A 165 -10.76 -7.05 3.31
N ILE A 166 -9.65 -6.73 2.64
CA ILE A 166 -8.54 -7.63 2.40
C ILE A 166 -7.62 -7.69 3.63
N PHE A 167 -7.29 -6.53 4.20
CA PHE A 167 -6.31 -6.30 5.26
C PHE A 167 -6.91 -6.00 6.65
N THR A 168 -8.23 -6.10 6.85
CA THR A 168 -8.87 -5.70 8.13
C THR A 168 -9.70 -6.79 8.78
N GLN A 169 -9.37 -8.06 8.53
CA GLN A 169 -10.04 -9.20 9.18
C GLN A 169 -9.73 -9.26 10.70
N ASP A 170 -10.48 -10.07 11.45
CA ASP A 170 -10.43 -10.09 12.91
C ASP A 170 -9.05 -10.41 13.51
N SER A 171 -8.30 -11.28 12.83
CA SER A 171 -6.94 -11.72 13.19
C SER A 171 -5.83 -10.75 12.76
N TRP A 172 -6.19 -9.66 12.09
CA TRP A 172 -5.22 -8.72 11.56
C TRP A 172 -4.62 -7.84 12.66
N PRO A 173 -3.32 -7.46 12.59
CA PRO A 173 -2.70 -6.55 13.54
C PRO A 173 -3.55 -5.32 13.88
N LYS A 174 -3.57 -4.97 15.16
CA LYS A 174 -4.34 -3.82 15.68
C LYS A 174 -3.42 -2.96 16.51
N PHE A 175 -3.63 -1.67 16.41
CA PHE A 175 -3.10 -0.72 17.36
C PHE A 175 -4.06 -0.67 18.55
N ASP A 176 -3.59 -1.07 19.74
CA ASP A 176 -4.37 -1.03 20.99
C ASP A 176 -4.33 0.36 21.67
N GLY A 177 -3.70 1.36 21.01
CA GLY A 177 -3.49 2.71 21.54
C GLY A 177 -4.51 3.76 21.07
N VAL A 178 -4.49 4.91 21.76
CA VAL A 178 -5.44 6.03 21.73
C VAL A 178 -6.07 6.29 20.35
N LYS A 179 -7.42 6.36 20.30
CA LYS A 179 -8.16 6.93 19.17
C LYS A 179 -7.66 8.34 18.92
N ILE A 180 -6.82 8.51 17.91
CA ILE A 180 -6.46 9.82 17.40
C ILE A 180 -7.65 10.25 16.55
N GLU A 181 -8.43 11.22 17.06
CA GLU A 181 -9.47 11.90 16.31
C GLU A 181 -8.93 12.21 14.90
N PRO A 182 -9.60 11.78 13.82
CA PRO A 182 -9.10 12.02 12.48
C PRO A 182 -8.88 13.51 12.32
N ALA A 183 -7.65 13.90 11.96
CA ALA A 183 -7.32 15.28 11.66
C ALA A 183 -8.41 15.79 10.71
N SER A 184 -9.21 16.74 11.20
CA SER A 184 -10.40 17.25 10.53
C SER A 184 -10.09 17.45 9.05
N ARG A 185 -10.95 16.87 8.20
CA ARG A 185 -11.02 17.03 6.73
C ARG A 185 -10.16 18.21 6.28
N TYR A 186 -9.18 17.96 5.42
CA TYR A 186 -8.64 19.02 4.57
C TYR A 186 -9.83 19.72 3.94
N GLU A 187 -10.14 20.90 4.47
CA GLU A 187 -11.15 21.78 3.90
C GLU A 187 -10.73 22.01 2.46
N LYS A 188 -11.68 21.77 1.56
CA LYS A 188 -11.56 22.21 0.18
C LYS A 188 -11.31 23.72 0.25
N ASN A 189 -10.07 24.13 0.06
CA ASN A 189 -9.82 25.53 -0.24
C ASN A 189 -10.48 25.83 -1.59
N PRO A 190 -11.34 26.87 -1.65
CA PRO A 190 -12.03 27.26 -2.87
C PRO A 190 -11.09 27.66 -4.01
#